data_AF-A0A954QCU2-F1
#
_entry.id   AF-A0A954QCU2-F1
#
_cell.length_a   1.000
_cell.length_b   1.000
_cell.length_c   1.000
_cell.angle_alpha   90.00
_cell.angle_beta   90.00
_cell.angle_gamma   90.00
#
_symmetry.space_group_name_H-M   'P 1'
#
loop_
_entity.id
_entity.type
_entity.pdbx_description
1 polymer ?
#
loop_
_entity_poly.entity_id
_entity_poly.type
_entity_poly.pdbx_seq_one_letter_code
_entity_poly.pdbx_strand_id
1 'polypeptide(L)'
;MSRSKRRSPTRDNSPPPLSAIPTAPASDAPSRRELWLVATLLVLGIGMRVAFPSRMAIEHFDEGVYASNIWFGAEADYHYPMQRLYAPPLLPSLIEWSLIFDRMGEPASHKINSFVPLVPSLFAGCLTLLVIWRM
;
A
#
# COMPACT_ATOMS: atom_id res chain seq x y z
N MET A 1 4.76 -74.20 -48.37
CA MET A 1 3.88 -73.49 -47.41
C MET A 1 4.66 -73.25 -46.12
N SER A 2 5.19 -72.05 -45.89
CA SER A 2 5.93 -71.68 -44.67
C SER A 2 5.10 -70.70 -43.86
N ARG A 3 4.64 -71.11 -42.67
CA ARG A 3 3.82 -70.28 -41.77
C ARG A 3 4.74 -69.39 -40.93
N SER A 4 4.77 -68.10 -41.26
CA SER A 4 5.36 -67.04 -40.44
C SER A 4 4.61 -66.92 -39.11
N LYS A 5 5.32 -67.14 -38.00
CA LYS A 5 4.79 -67.09 -36.63
C LYS A 5 4.81 -65.61 -36.18
N ARG A 6 3.66 -64.93 -36.23
CA ARG A 6 3.50 -63.58 -35.66
C ARG A 6 3.79 -63.64 -34.15
N ARG A 7 4.85 -62.97 -33.71
CA ARG A 7 5.07 -62.67 -32.28
C ARG A 7 4.10 -61.55 -31.88
N SER A 8 3.32 -61.81 -30.85
CA SER A 8 2.47 -60.84 -30.18
C SER A 8 3.34 -59.77 -29.48
N PRO A 9 2.96 -58.49 -29.51
CA PRO A 9 3.69 -57.45 -28.80
C PRO A 9 3.43 -57.61 -27.29
N THR A 10 4.49 -57.87 -26.54
CA THR A 10 4.49 -57.83 -25.08
C THR A 10 4.11 -56.41 -24.64
N ARG A 11 2.97 -56.25 -23.94
CA ARG A 11 2.62 -55.00 -23.27
C ARG A 11 3.64 -54.78 -22.16
N ASP A 12 4.50 -53.79 -22.34
CA ASP A 12 5.39 -53.30 -21.30
C ASP A 12 4.52 -52.64 -20.22
N ASN A 13 4.46 -53.26 -19.03
CA ASN A 13 3.70 -52.79 -17.87
C ASN A 13 4.62 -52.06 -16.87
N SER A 14 5.77 -51.56 -17.31
CA SER A 14 6.65 -50.76 -16.46
C SER A 14 5.91 -49.51 -15.97
N PRO A 15 5.93 -49.20 -14.65
CA PRO A 15 5.36 -47.96 -14.16
C PRO A 15 6.07 -46.78 -14.83
N PRO A 16 5.33 -45.71 -15.23
CA PRO A 16 5.94 -44.55 -15.83
C PRO A 16 7.02 -43.98 -14.89
N PRO A 17 8.18 -43.55 -15.41
CA PRO A 17 9.24 -43.02 -14.57
C PRO A 17 8.72 -41.82 -13.76
N LEU A 18 9.00 -41.80 -12.45
CA LEU A 18 8.64 -40.75 -11.49
C LEU A 18 9.14 -39.33 -11.88
N SER A 19 9.95 -39.23 -12.94
CA SER A 19 10.56 -38.00 -13.46
C SER A 19 9.64 -37.15 -14.33
N ALA A 20 8.38 -37.55 -14.54
CA ALA A 20 7.45 -36.86 -15.44
C ALA A 20 6.33 -36.08 -14.73
N ILE A 21 6.51 -35.64 -13.48
CA ILE A 21 5.65 -34.58 -12.94
C ILE A 21 6.11 -33.28 -13.61
N PRO A 22 5.30 -32.66 -14.49
CA PRO A 22 5.63 -31.36 -15.02
C PRO A 22 5.59 -30.38 -13.84
N THR A 23 6.74 -29.98 -13.34
CA THR A 23 6.88 -28.76 -12.55
C THR A 23 6.70 -27.59 -13.51
N ALA A 24 5.45 -27.38 -13.95
CA ALA A 24 5.10 -26.14 -14.61
C ALA A 24 5.49 -25.01 -13.62
N PRO A 25 6.32 -24.03 -14.04
CA PRO A 25 6.64 -22.93 -13.16
C PRO A 25 5.32 -22.28 -12.75
N ALA A 26 5.10 -22.16 -11.43
CA ALA A 26 3.98 -21.39 -10.94
C ALA A 26 4.06 -20.00 -11.58
N SER A 27 3.00 -19.60 -12.26
CA SER A 27 2.90 -18.27 -12.85
C SER A 27 2.98 -17.25 -11.71
N ASP A 28 4.11 -16.55 -11.62
CA ASP A 28 4.38 -15.49 -10.64
C ASP A 28 3.58 -14.20 -10.90
N ALA A 29 2.79 -14.20 -11.99
CA ALA A 29 1.93 -13.09 -12.35
C ALA A 29 0.64 -13.12 -11.52
N PRO A 30 0.26 -11.99 -10.90
CA PRO A 30 -0.96 -11.91 -10.12
C PRO A 30 -2.18 -12.21 -10.99
N SER A 31 -3.13 -12.97 -10.43
CA SER A 31 -4.34 -13.31 -11.15
C SER A 31 -5.24 -12.09 -11.33
N ARG A 32 -6.08 -12.07 -12.38
CA ARG A 32 -7.07 -10.98 -12.56
C ARG A 32 -7.98 -10.81 -11.34
N ARG A 33 -8.37 -11.92 -10.69
CA ARG A 33 -9.24 -11.91 -9.52
C ARG A 33 -8.56 -11.28 -8.31
N GLU A 34 -7.30 -11.61 -8.11
CA GLU A 34 -6.46 -11.05 -7.07
C GLU A 34 -6.24 -9.55 -7.26
N LEU A 35 -5.93 -9.12 -8.48
CA LEU A 35 -5.80 -7.69 -8.81
C LEU A 35 -7.10 -6.92 -8.50
N TRP A 36 -8.25 -7.47 -8.90
CA TRP A 36 -9.55 -6.87 -8.59
C TRP A 36 -9.85 -6.81 -7.10
N LEU A 37 -9.48 -7.85 -6.35
CA LEU A 37 -9.66 -7.90 -4.90
C LEU A 37 -8.80 -6.82 -4.22
N VAL A 38 -7.52 -6.72 -4.58
CA VAL A 38 -6.59 -5.70 -4.08
C VAL A 38 -7.07 -4.29 -4.42
N ALA A 39 -7.46 -4.06 -5.68
CA ALA A 39 -8.01 -2.78 -6.11
C ALA A 39 -9.28 -2.41 -5.31
N THR A 40 -10.17 -3.38 -5.09
CA THR A 40 -11.41 -3.16 -4.33
C THR A 40 -11.11 -2.82 -2.87
N LEU A 41 -10.19 -3.54 -2.22
CA LEU A 41 -9.77 -3.26 -0.85
C LEU A 41 -9.09 -1.90 -0.72
N LEU A 42 -8.29 -1.51 -1.70
CA LEU A 42 -7.63 -0.21 -1.72
C LEU A 42 -8.65 0.92 -1.88
N VAL A 43 -9.58 0.81 -2.83
CA VAL A 43 -10.66 1.78 -3.03
C VAL A 43 -11.55 1.87 -1.79
N LEU A 44 -11.94 0.73 -1.21
CA LEU A 44 -12.75 0.69 0.00
C LEU A 44 -12.00 1.31 1.19
N GLY A 45 -10.72 0.98 1.36
CA GLY A 45 -9.87 1.49 2.43
C GLY A 45 -9.63 3.00 2.35
N ILE A 46 -9.45 3.54 1.14
CA ILE A 46 -9.39 4.99 0.90
C ILE A 46 -10.76 5.60 1.17
N GLY A 47 -11.81 5.04 0.59
CA GLY A 47 -13.18 5.52 0.73
C GLY A 47 -13.60 5.65 2.18
N MET A 48 -13.37 4.63 3.01
CA MET A 48 -13.67 4.67 4.44
C MET A 48 -12.90 5.76 5.19
N ARG A 49 -11.64 6.02 4.82
CA ARG A 49 -10.83 7.06 5.46
C ARG A 49 -11.31 8.46 5.07
N VAL A 50 -11.66 8.68 3.81
CA VAL A 50 -12.08 10.01 3.32
C VAL A 50 -13.59 10.26 3.45
N ALA A 51 -14.39 9.27 3.87
CA ALA A 51 -15.85 9.39 3.96
C ALA A 51 -16.33 10.42 5.00
N PHE A 52 -15.56 10.63 6.07
CA PHE A 52 -15.93 11.54 7.17
C PHE A 52 -14.77 12.45 7.57
N PRO A 53 -14.32 13.36 6.69
CA PRO A 53 -13.17 14.21 6.96
C PRO A 53 -13.43 15.17 8.13
N SER A 54 -14.68 15.56 8.37
CA SER A 54 -15.10 16.35 9.53
C SER A 54 -14.97 15.62 10.87
N ARG A 55 -14.78 14.30 10.85
CA ARG A 55 -14.50 13.47 12.04
C ARG A 55 -13.02 13.09 12.16
N MET A 56 -12.19 13.48 11.20
CA MET A 56 -10.75 13.35 11.31
C MET A 56 -10.21 14.64 11.90
N ALA A 57 -10.31 14.75 13.21
CA ALA A 57 -9.58 15.75 13.96
C ALA A 57 -8.22 15.19 14.34
N ILE A 58 -7.29 16.09 14.63
CA ILE A 58 -6.08 15.70 15.36
C ILE A 58 -6.51 15.49 16.80
N GLU A 59 -6.62 14.22 17.18
CA GLU A 59 -7.21 13.78 18.44
C GLU A 59 -6.13 13.35 19.42
N HIS A 60 -5.00 12.87 18.91
CA HIS A 60 -3.92 12.37 19.72
C HIS A 60 -2.81 13.42 19.89
N PHE A 61 -2.12 13.35 21.04
CA PHE A 61 -1.02 14.27 21.35
C PHE A 61 0.09 14.21 20.28
N ASP A 62 0.45 13.00 19.85
CA ASP A 62 1.50 12.79 18.86
C ASP A 62 1.11 13.33 17.48
N GLU A 63 -0.14 13.17 17.05
CA GLU A 63 -0.67 13.82 15.85
C GLU A 63 -0.53 15.36 15.92
N GLY A 64 -0.80 15.94 17.10
CA GLY A 64 -0.60 17.37 17.35
C GLY A 64 0.86 17.80 17.25
N VAL A 65 1.77 16.94 17.70
CA VAL A 65 3.23 17.15 17.57
C VAL A 65 3.68 16.99 16.12
N TYR A 66 3.14 16.02 15.36
CA TYR A 66 3.52 15.80 13.97
C TYR A 66 3.02 16.91 13.03
N ALA A 67 1.81 17.43 13.28
CA ALA A 67 1.16 18.47 12.48
C ALA A 67 1.19 19.84 13.18
N SER A 68 2.20 20.11 14.01
CA SER A 68 2.27 21.33 14.83
C SER A 68 2.20 22.62 14.02
N ASN A 69 2.65 22.59 12.77
CA ASN A 69 2.65 23.71 11.82
C ASN A 69 1.27 24.29 11.51
N ILE A 70 0.17 23.59 11.84
CA ILE A 70 -1.18 24.17 11.70
C ILE A 70 -1.58 25.06 12.89
N TRP A 71 -0.88 24.98 14.03
CA TRP A 71 -1.15 25.78 15.24
C TRP A 71 -0.03 26.75 15.60
N PHE A 72 1.22 26.42 15.29
CA PHE A 72 2.38 27.25 15.59
C PHE A 72 2.73 28.13 14.40
N GLY A 73 2.92 29.42 14.62
CA GLY A 73 3.35 30.37 13.60
C GLY A 73 4.87 30.52 13.52
N ALA A 74 5.31 31.55 12.79
CA ALA A 74 6.72 31.87 12.59
C ALA A 74 7.47 32.17 13.90
N GLU A 75 6.76 32.64 14.94
CA GLU A 75 7.30 32.89 16.27
C GLU A 75 7.81 31.63 16.99
N ALA A 76 7.34 30.46 16.58
CA ALA A 76 7.73 29.16 17.11
C ALA A 76 8.32 28.25 16.03
N ASP A 77 8.80 28.83 14.92
CA ASP A 77 9.35 28.12 13.76
C ASP A 77 8.40 27.04 13.20
N TYR A 78 7.08 27.24 13.33
CA TYR A 78 6.04 26.27 12.93
C TYR A 78 6.15 24.89 13.62
N HIS A 79 6.89 24.79 14.72
CA HIS A 79 7.18 23.53 15.39
C HIS A 79 6.70 23.49 16.83
N TYR A 80 6.31 22.29 17.27
CA TYR A 80 6.03 22.05 18.68
C TYR A 80 7.31 22.26 19.52
N PRO A 81 7.22 22.84 20.74
CA PRO A 81 8.39 23.00 21.60
C PRO A 81 9.13 21.68 21.82
N MET A 82 10.42 21.65 21.48
CA MET A 82 11.24 20.44 21.58
C MET A 82 10.70 19.23 20.77
N GLN A 83 10.03 19.48 19.64
CA GLN A 83 9.41 18.45 18.78
C GLN A 83 10.29 17.23 18.53
N ARG A 84 11.61 17.42 18.32
CA ARG A 84 12.58 16.33 18.08
C ARG A 84 12.63 15.25 19.17
N LEU A 85 12.15 15.54 20.40
CA LEU A 85 12.07 14.57 21.49
C LEU A 85 10.86 13.63 21.37
N TYR A 86 9.84 14.05 20.61
CA TYR A 86 8.55 13.37 20.49
C TYR A 86 8.31 12.84 19.08
N ALA A 87 8.90 13.47 18.06
CA ALA A 87 8.71 13.15 16.66
C ALA A 87 10.04 13.16 15.89
N PRO A 88 10.45 12.02 15.30
CA PRO A 88 11.50 12.01 14.29
C PRO A 88 11.13 12.90 13.09
N PRO A 89 12.10 13.52 12.41
CA PRO A 89 11.83 14.64 11.48
C PRO A 89 11.09 14.23 10.20
N LEU A 90 11.13 12.96 9.80
CA LEU A 90 10.58 12.51 8.52
C LEU A 90 9.07 12.79 8.38
N LEU A 91 8.27 12.37 9.35
CA LEU A 91 6.81 12.51 9.28
C LEU A 91 6.37 13.98 9.36
N PRO A 92 6.86 14.81 10.31
CA PRO A 92 6.62 16.25 10.31
C PRO A 92 6.96 16.92 8.98
N SER A 93 8.11 16.60 8.37
CA SER A 93 8.50 17.18 7.08
C SER A 93 7.56 16.75 5.95
N LEU A 94 7.10 15.49 5.90
CA LEU A 94 6.12 15.06 4.89
C LEU A 94 4.77 15.77 5.06
N ILE A 95 4.35 16.02 6.30
CA ILE A 95 3.14 16.78 6.60
C ILE A 95 3.30 18.23 6.17
N GLU A 96 4.44 18.86 6.48
CA GLU A 96 4.76 20.22 6.06
C GLU A 96 4.72 20.37 4.54
N TRP A 97 5.34 19.46 3.79
CA TRP A 97 5.26 19.46 2.33
C TRP A 97 3.82 19.34 1.83
N SER A 98 3.01 18.48 2.46
CA SER A 98 1.59 18.33 2.10
C SER A 98 0.81 19.65 2.26
N LEU A 99 1.08 20.39 3.35
CA LEU A 99 0.47 21.70 3.60
C LEU A 99 0.97 22.79 2.66
N ILE A 100 2.26 22.76 2.29
CA ILE A 100 2.83 23.68 1.29
C ILE A 100 2.15 23.46 -0.06
N PHE A 101 1.94 22.21 -0.48
CA PHE A 101 1.25 21.89 -1.73
C PHE A 101 -0.22 22.30 -1.72
N ASP A 102 -0.93 22.09 -0.61
CA ASP A 102 -2.33 22.53 -0.43
C ASP A 102 -2.46 24.06 -0.56
N ARG A 103 -1.47 24.82 -0.07
CA ARG A 103 -1.46 26.29 -0.16
C ARG A 103 -0.90 26.83 -1.48
N MET A 104 -0.30 26.00 -2.32
CA MET A 104 0.38 26.47 -3.52
C MET A 104 -0.65 26.95 -4.56
N GLY A 105 -0.71 28.27 -4.78
CA GLY A 105 -1.62 28.88 -5.74
C GLY A 105 -2.98 29.29 -5.17
N GLU A 106 -3.21 29.06 -3.87
CA GLU A 106 -4.44 29.46 -3.19
C GLU A 106 -4.30 30.87 -2.54
N PRO A 107 -5.40 31.63 -2.40
CA PRO A 107 -5.37 32.92 -1.72
C PRO A 107 -4.96 32.79 -0.26
N ALA A 108 -4.35 33.83 0.32
CA ALA A 108 -3.92 33.84 1.73
C ALA A 108 -5.06 33.61 2.74
N SER A 109 -6.33 33.79 2.33
CA SER A 109 -7.52 33.51 3.13
C SER A 109 -7.97 32.03 3.12
N HIS A 110 -7.30 31.17 2.33
CA HIS A 110 -7.64 29.76 2.24
C HIS A 110 -7.40 29.07 3.59
N LYS A 111 -8.45 28.46 4.15
CA LYS A 111 -8.32 27.66 5.36
C LYS A 111 -7.69 26.32 5.01
N ILE A 112 -6.64 25.94 5.74
CA ILE A 112 -6.05 24.61 5.62
C ILE A 112 -7.14 23.57 5.80
N ASN A 113 -7.22 22.62 4.87
CA ASN A 113 -8.09 21.48 5.02
C ASN A 113 -7.53 20.53 6.09
N SER A 114 -8.33 20.23 7.13
CA SER A 114 -7.95 19.34 8.25
C SER A 114 -7.50 17.95 7.81
N PHE A 115 -7.83 17.54 6.57
CA PHE A 115 -7.41 16.27 5.99
C PHE A 115 -5.95 16.26 5.50
N VAL A 116 -5.39 17.41 5.14
CA VAL A 116 -4.06 17.50 4.49
C VAL A 116 -2.93 16.91 5.35
N PRO A 117 -2.89 17.11 6.68
CA PRO A 117 -1.90 16.46 7.53
C PRO A 117 -1.96 14.92 7.53
N LEU A 118 -3.07 14.33 7.08
CA LEU A 118 -3.28 12.88 7.06
C LEU A 118 -2.86 12.25 5.72
N VAL A 119 -2.50 13.06 4.72
CA VAL A 119 -2.08 12.56 3.40
C VAL A 119 -0.88 11.61 3.48
N PRO A 120 0.19 11.90 4.25
CA PRO A 120 1.32 10.99 4.36
C PRO A 120 0.94 9.62 4.94
N SER A 121 0.08 9.60 5.97
CA SER A 121 -0.35 8.35 6.60
C SER A 121 -1.31 7.56 5.72
N LEU A 122 -2.19 8.24 4.98
CA LEU A 122 -3.04 7.60 3.96
C LEU A 122 -2.20 6.94 2.87
N PHE A 123 -1.21 7.66 2.33
CA PHE A 123 -0.32 7.14 1.30
C PHE A 123 0.47 5.93 1.80
N ALA A 124 1.07 6.02 3.00
CA ALA A 124 1.78 4.91 3.62
C ALA A 124 0.86 3.70 3.85
N GLY A 125 -0.38 3.92 4.30
CA GLY A 125 -1.36 2.85 4.47
C GLY A 125 -1.73 2.15 3.16
N CYS A 126 -1.94 2.90 2.09
CA CYS A 126 -2.20 2.35 0.75
C CYS A 126 -0.98 1.57 0.22
N LEU A 127 0.21 2.14 0.36
CA LEU A 127 1.45 1.51 -0.09
C LEU A 127 1.73 0.21 0.69
N THR A 128 1.45 0.18 1.98
CA THR A 128 1.61 -1.02 2.82
C THR A 128 0.80 -2.19 2.28
N LEU A 129 -0.45 -1.94 1.88
CA LEU A 129 -1.29 -3.00 1.28
C LEU A 129 -0.67 -3.54 -0.01
N LEU A 130 -0.14 -2.68 -0.87
CA LEU A 130 0.51 -3.09 -2.13
C LEU A 130 1.83 -3.83 -1.90
N VAL A 131 2.63 -3.39 -0.92
CA VAL A 131 3.90 -4.01 -0.56
C VAL A 131 3.67 -5.39 0.03
N ILE A 132 2.75 -5.52 0.99
CA ILE A 132 2.40 -6.82 1.60
C ILE A 132 1.83 -7.77 0.55
N TRP A 133 1.00 -7.27 -0.36
CA TRP A 133 0.47 -8.10 -1.44
C TRP A 133 1.56 -8.63 -2.38
N ARG A 134 2.63 -7.85 -2.60
CA ARG A 134 3.69 -8.22 -3.54
C ARG A 134 4.75 -9.17 -2.95
N MET A 135 4.89 -9.16 -1.62
CA MET A 135 5.81 -10.01 -0.84
C MET A 135 5.34 -11.45 -0.77
#